data_AF-A0A0F8WW07-F1
#
_entry.id   AF-A0A0F8WW07-F1
#
_cell.length_a   1.000
_cell.length_b   1.000
_cell.length_c   1.000
_cell.angle_alpha   90.00
_cell.angle_beta   90.00
_cell.angle_gamma   90.00
#
_symmetry.space_group_name_H-M   'P 1'
#
loop_
_entity.id
_entity.type
_entity.pdbx_description
1 polymer ?
#
loop_
_entity_poly.entity_id
_entity_poly.type
_entity_poly.pdbx_seq_one_letter_code
_entity_poly.pdbx_strand_id
1 'polypeptide(L)'
;SYAVRYEGSGRTGPMLLGKPIPGADRRRRQKRQVLWKTGRTWDCNAFVLAPALLLAAGAIEMPGKPGLHPGLTALDPTDGKQIWARALPANPVLWGAAIDHAARIAVALDDGRVLCFGKKD
;
A
#
# COMPACT_ATOMS: atom_id res chain seq x y z
N SER A 1 -22.72 32.41 3.51
CA SER A 1 -23.90 31.52 3.48
C SER A 1 -23.60 30.29 4.33
N TYR A 2 -24.37 30.08 5.40
CA TYR A 2 -24.21 28.95 6.32
C TYR A 2 -24.91 27.70 5.77
N ALA A 3 -24.28 26.52 5.86
CA ALA A 3 -24.90 25.24 5.53
C ALA A 3 -25.25 24.50 6.84
N VAL A 4 -26.52 24.21 7.04
CA VAL A 4 -27.03 23.42 8.17
C VAL A 4 -26.93 21.94 7.81
N ARG A 5 -26.30 21.13 8.68
CA ARG A 5 -26.34 19.66 8.58
C ARG A 5 -27.58 19.17 9.32
N TYR A 6 -28.46 18.44 8.63
CA TYR A 6 -29.48 17.63 9.27
C TYR A 6 -28.92 16.22 9.52
N GLU A 7 -28.93 15.78 10.77
CA GLU A 7 -28.80 14.37 11.12
C GLU A 7 -30.16 13.70 10.92
N GLY A 8 -30.25 12.88 9.88
CA GLY A 8 -31.42 12.04 9.60
C GLY A 8 -30.96 10.86 8.78
N SER A 9 -31.13 9.66 9.33
CA SER A 9 -30.74 8.39 8.72
C SER A 9 -31.48 8.15 7.40
N GLY A 10 -30.87 8.54 6.29
CA GLY A 10 -31.39 8.30 4.96
C GLY A 10 -30.47 8.91 3.92
N ARG A 11 -29.89 8.06 3.06
CA ARG A 11 -28.89 8.41 2.03
C ARG A 11 -29.38 9.53 1.10
N THR A 12 -29.26 10.79 1.48
CA THR A 12 -29.54 11.93 0.60
C THR A 12 -28.25 12.74 0.41
N GLY A 13 -27.93 13.06 -0.84
CA GLY A 13 -26.75 13.84 -1.20
C GLY A 13 -26.92 15.32 -0.81
N PRO A 14 -25.87 16.13 -0.96
CA PRO A 14 -25.99 17.56 -0.74
C PRO A 14 -27.06 18.15 -1.67
N MET A 15 -27.97 18.92 -1.09
CA MET A 15 -29.04 19.63 -1.79
C MET A 15 -28.84 21.14 -1.65
N LEU A 16 -29.26 21.89 -2.67
CA LEU A 16 -29.50 23.32 -2.55
C LEU A 16 -31.01 23.54 -2.55
N LEU A 17 -31.54 24.13 -1.48
CA LEU A 17 -32.96 24.53 -1.38
C LEU A 17 -33.94 23.40 -1.73
N GLY A 18 -33.67 22.17 -1.25
CA GLY A 18 -34.49 20.98 -1.49
C GLY A 18 -34.40 20.40 -2.90
N LYS A 19 -33.58 20.97 -3.80
CA LYS A 19 -33.35 20.45 -5.15
C LYS A 19 -31.98 19.76 -5.25
N PRO A 20 -31.89 18.64 -5.99
CA PRO A 20 -30.60 18.05 -6.34
C PRO A 20 -29.77 19.09 -7.09
N ILE A 21 -28.50 19.25 -6.71
CA ILE A 21 -27.58 20.13 -7.43
C ILE A 21 -27.36 19.52 -8.83
N PRO A 22 -27.71 20.22 -9.92
CA PRO A 22 -27.46 19.74 -11.28
C PRO A 22 -25.96 19.49 -11.48
N GLY A 23 -25.58 18.31 -11.95
CA GLY A 23 -24.18 17.93 -12.10
C GLY A 23 -23.48 17.45 -10.82
N ALA A 24 -24.16 17.43 -9.66
CA ALA A 24 -23.72 16.67 -8.49
C ALA A 24 -24.03 15.17 -8.67
N ASP A 25 -23.84 14.66 -9.89
CA ASP A 25 -23.84 13.25 -10.17
C ASP A 25 -22.69 12.67 -9.36
N ARG A 26 -23.05 11.94 -8.28
CA ARG A 26 -22.09 11.24 -7.46
C ARG A 26 -21.35 10.33 -8.42
N ARG A 27 -20.09 10.65 -8.78
CA ARG A 27 -19.23 9.81 -9.62
C ARG A 27 -19.54 8.37 -9.25
N ARG A 28 -20.23 7.66 -10.16
CA ARG A 28 -20.71 6.31 -9.92
C ARG A 28 -19.47 5.51 -9.56
N ARG A 29 -19.28 5.19 -8.28
CA ARG A 29 -18.07 4.54 -7.80
C ARG A 29 -18.01 3.22 -8.54
N GLN A 30 -17.15 3.14 -9.56
CA GLN A 30 -16.97 1.92 -10.32
C GLN A 30 -16.66 0.82 -9.31
N LYS A 31 -17.46 -0.26 -9.33
CA LYS A 31 -17.37 -1.33 -8.34
C LYS A 31 -15.96 -1.93 -8.46
N ARG A 32 -15.09 -1.56 -7.52
CA ARG A 32 -13.70 -2.01 -7.50
C ARG A 32 -13.71 -3.53 -7.37
N GLN A 33 -13.02 -4.20 -8.28
CA GLN A 33 -12.82 -5.65 -8.21
C GLN A 33 -11.51 -5.93 -7.48
N VAL A 34 -11.51 -6.96 -6.65
CA VAL A 34 -10.27 -7.51 -6.10
C VAL A 34 -9.60 -8.27 -7.23
N LEU A 35 -8.45 -7.78 -7.72
CA LEU A 35 -7.71 -8.45 -8.79
C LEU A 35 -7.06 -9.73 -8.26
N TRP A 36 -6.47 -9.64 -7.08
CA TRP A 36 -5.88 -10.77 -6.37
C TRP A 36 -5.77 -10.45 -4.88
N LYS A 37 -5.60 -11.50 -4.08
CA LYS A 37 -5.31 -11.43 -2.66
C LYS A 37 -4.25 -12.48 -2.34
N THR A 38 -3.18 -12.05 -1.68
CA THR A 38 -2.18 -12.95 -1.12
C THR A 38 -2.78 -13.71 0.07
N GLY A 39 -2.52 -15.02 0.15
CA GLY A 39 -2.87 -15.86 1.31
C GLY A 39 -1.88 -15.76 2.47
N ARG A 40 -0.85 -14.92 2.35
CA ARG A 40 0.22 -14.78 3.33
C ARG A 40 -0.16 -13.77 4.39
N THR A 41 0.33 -13.99 5.60
CA THR A 41 0.21 -13.02 6.69
C THR A 41 1.36 -12.03 6.61
N TRP A 42 1.07 -10.73 6.57
CA TRP A 42 2.08 -9.66 6.51
C TRP A 42 1.74 -8.54 7.47
N ASP A 43 2.75 -8.08 8.21
CA ASP A 43 2.73 -6.77 8.88
C ASP A 43 3.49 -5.80 7.99
N CYS A 44 2.79 -5.28 6.97
CA CYS A 44 3.37 -4.40 5.98
C CYS A 44 3.43 -2.96 6.52
N ASN A 45 4.65 -2.45 6.73
CA ASN A 45 4.87 -1.09 7.21
C ASN A 45 5.05 -0.10 6.04
N ALA A 46 5.57 -0.56 4.91
CA ALA A 46 5.72 0.28 3.72
C ALA A 46 5.60 -0.57 2.44
N PHE A 47 5.04 0.01 1.39
CA PHE A 47 5.01 -0.59 0.07
C PHE A 47 5.21 0.46 -1.02
N VAL A 48 5.74 0.04 -2.16
CA VAL A 48 5.93 0.88 -3.35
C VAL A 48 5.46 0.09 -4.56
N LEU A 49 4.50 0.63 -5.31
CA LEU A 49 4.09 0.06 -6.60
C LEU A 49 4.95 0.67 -7.71
N ALA A 50 5.74 -0.17 -8.38
CA ALA A 50 6.52 0.16 -9.56
C ALA A 50 5.96 -0.59 -10.78
N PRO A 51 6.29 -0.18 -12.02
CA PRO A 51 5.79 -0.85 -13.22
C PRO A 51 6.07 -2.36 -13.28
N ALA A 52 7.21 -2.80 -12.74
CA ALA A 52 7.66 -4.18 -12.81
C ALA A 52 7.40 -4.99 -11.53
N LEU A 53 7.16 -4.33 -10.39
CA LEU A 53 7.03 -5.01 -9.10
C LEU A 53 6.22 -4.19 -8.10
N LEU A 54 5.56 -4.89 -7.16
CA LEU A 54 5.13 -4.34 -5.90
C LEU A 54 6.18 -4.67 -4.84
N LEU A 55 6.85 -3.65 -4.33
CA LEU A 55 7.78 -3.77 -3.20
C LEU A 55 6.99 -3.68 -1.90
N ALA A 56 7.26 -4.56 -0.95
CA ALA A 56 6.72 -4.48 0.40
C ALA A 56 7.83 -4.68 1.44
N ALA A 57 7.80 -3.87 2.49
CA ALA A 57 8.73 -3.92 3.61
C ALA A 57 7.92 -4.07 4.91
N GLY A 58 8.28 -5.04 5.75
CA GLY A 58 7.55 -5.34 6.97
C GLY A 58 8.05 -6.59 7.67
N ALA A 59 7.24 -7.11 8.59
CA ALA A 59 7.41 -8.48 9.07
C ALA A 59 6.78 -9.42 8.02
N ILE A 60 7.62 -10.20 7.35
CA ILE A 60 7.25 -11.05 6.23
C ILE A 60 7.66 -12.50 6.45
N GLU A 61 6.93 -13.42 5.84
CA GLU A 61 7.36 -14.81 5.69
C GLU A 61 8.61 -14.87 4.81
N MET A 62 9.62 -15.59 5.29
CA MET A 62 10.90 -15.77 4.60
C MET A 62 11.05 -17.22 4.12
N PRO A 63 11.54 -17.47 2.90
CA PRO A 63 11.80 -18.83 2.43
C PRO A 63 12.71 -19.60 3.40
N GLY A 64 12.26 -20.78 3.83
CA GLY A 64 13.02 -21.64 4.74
C GLY A 64 13.11 -21.17 6.20
N LYS A 65 12.39 -20.10 6.58
CA LYS A 65 12.34 -19.62 7.96
C LYS A 65 10.88 -19.50 8.44
N PRO A 66 10.45 -20.31 9.43
CA PRO A 66 9.10 -20.21 9.96
C PRO A 66 8.88 -18.88 10.69
N GLY A 67 7.65 -18.37 10.66
CA GLY A 67 7.25 -17.11 11.29
C GLY A 67 7.52 -15.86 10.45
N LEU A 68 7.17 -14.70 11.02
CA LEU A 68 7.40 -13.40 10.41
C LEU A 68 8.76 -12.85 10.83
N HIS A 69 9.51 -12.34 9.86
CA HIS A 69 10.83 -11.76 10.07
C HIS A 69 10.88 -10.36 9.45
N PRO A 70 11.63 -9.42 10.03
CA PRO A 70 11.90 -8.15 9.38
C PRO A 70 12.49 -8.41 7.98
N GLY A 71 11.84 -7.87 6.96
CA GLY A 71 12.19 -8.21 5.60
C GLY A 71 11.64 -7.28 4.54
N LEU A 72 12.21 -7.43 3.36
CA LEU A 72 11.85 -6.76 2.13
C LEU A 72 11.50 -7.83 1.10
N THR A 73 10.38 -7.67 0.41
CA THR A 73 9.94 -8.60 -0.63
C THR A 73 9.48 -7.87 -1.87
N ALA A 74 9.77 -8.45 -3.04
CA ALA A 74 9.13 -8.03 -4.28
C ALA A 74 8.07 -9.05 -4.68
N LEU A 75 6.96 -8.53 -5.17
CA LEU A 75 5.81 -9.29 -5.65
C LEU A 75 5.55 -8.89 -7.10
N ASP A 76 5.11 -9.86 -7.90
CA ASP A 76 4.54 -9.58 -9.20
C ASP A 76 3.21 -8.82 -9.00
N PRO A 77 3.03 -7.64 -9.60
CA PRO A 77 1.84 -6.83 -9.39
C PRO A 77 0.59 -7.40 -10.09
N THR A 78 0.77 -8.35 -11.03
CA THR A 78 -0.32 -8.95 -11.80
C THR A 78 -1.01 -10.07 -11.05
N ASP A 79 -0.27 -10.87 -10.27
CA ASP A 79 -0.80 -12.06 -9.59
C ASP A 79 -0.43 -12.14 -8.09
N GLY A 80 0.40 -11.22 -7.58
CA GLY A 80 0.81 -11.16 -6.18
C GLY A 80 1.83 -12.22 -5.76
N LYS A 81 2.40 -13.00 -6.70
CA LYS A 81 3.44 -13.99 -6.38
C LYS A 81 4.73 -13.30 -5.96
N GLN A 82 5.41 -13.86 -4.97
CA GLN A 82 6.72 -13.36 -4.56
C GLN A 82 7.80 -13.73 -5.55
N ILE A 83 8.51 -12.71 -6.01
CA ILE A 83 9.65 -12.82 -6.91
C ILE A 83 10.92 -13.11 -6.08
N TRP A 84 11.11 -12.37 -4.98
CA TRP A 84 12.23 -12.56 -4.06
C TRP A 84 11.90 -12.03 -2.66
N ALA A 85 12.68 -12.47 -1.67
CA ALA A 85 12.64 -12.00 -0.29
C ALA A 85 14.07 -11.72 0.21
N ARG A 86 14.23 -10.70 1.04
CA ARG A 86 15.51 -10.37 1.68
C ARG A 86 15.29 -10.02 3.13
N ALA A 87 16.08 -10.62 4.01
CA ALA A 87 16.04 -10.31 5.43
C ALA A 87 16.54 -8.88 5.66
N LEU A 88 15.86 -8.16 6.55
CA LEU A 88 16.32 -6.90 7.09
C LEU A 88 16.86 -7.15 8.50
N PRO A 89 17.86 -6.37 8.94
CA PRO A 89 18.47 -6.56 10.24
C PRO A 89 17.68 -5.89 11.39
N ALA A 90 16.63 -5.13 11.07
CA ALA A 90 15.66 -4.52 11.99
C ALA A 90 14.35 -4.22 11.23
N ASN A 91 13.27 -3.80 11.92
CA ASN A 91 11.99 -3.58 11.25
C ASN A 91 12.03 -2.30 10.41
N PRO A 92 11.39 -2.29 9.23
CA PRO A 92 11.22 -1.06 8.48
C PRO A 92 10.24 -0.12 9.19
N VAL A 93 10.52 1.18 9.17
CA VAL A 93 9.58 2.18 9.71
C VAL A 93 8.36 2.31 8.80
N LEU A 94 7.24 2.77 9.37
CA LEU A 94 6.02 3.02 8.61
C LEU A 94 6.29 4.04 7.50
N TRP A 95 5.87 3.72 6.26
CA TRP A 95 6.13 4.52 5.05
C TRP A 95 7.62 4.73 4.72
N GLY A 96 8.53 3.98 5.33
CA GLY A 96 9.98 4.15 5.22
C GLY A 96 10.64 3.52 4.00
N ALA A 97 9.92 3.25 2.91
CA ALA A 97 10.48 2.64 1.71
C ALA A 97 10.32 3.53 0.48
N ALA A 98 11.35 3.59 -0.36
CA ALA A 98 11.34 4.32 -1.62
C ALA A 98 12.09 3.56 -2.72
N ILE A 99 11.72 3.81 -3.97
CA ILE A 99 12.42 3.35 -5.17
C ILE A 99 12.75 4.57 -6.04
N ASP A 100 13.97 4.65 -6.55
CA ASP A 100 14.36 5.71 -7.49
C ASP A 100 14.27 5.27 -8.97
N HIS A 101 14.55 6.21 -9.89
CA HIS A 101 14.48 5.96 -11.33
C HIS A 101 15.49 4.92 -11.85
N ALA A 102 16.56 4.66 -11.07
CA ALA A 102 17.57 3.64 -11.37
C ALA A 102 17.22 2.28 -10.74
N ALA A 103 15.97 2.12 -10.27
CA ALA A 103 15.48 0.93 -9.56
C ALA A 103 16.28 0.58 -8.30
N ARG A 104 16.92 1.58 -7.67
CA ARG A 104 17.55 1.42 -6.36
C ARG A 104 16.49 1.60 -5.29
N ILE A 105 16.56 0.76 -4.26
CA ILE A 105 15.60 0.71 -3.16
C ILE A 105 16.26 1.30 -1.92
N ALA A 106 15.60 2.24 -1.25
CA ALA A 106 15.99 2.73 0.07
C ALA A 106 14.95 2.31 1.10
N VAL A 107 15.39 1.79 2.25
CA VAL A 107 14.53 1.39 3.38
C VAL A 107 15.09 1.94 4.68
N ALA A 108 14.30 2.76 5.39
CA ALA A 108 14.60 3.22 6.73
C ALA A 108 14.09 2.22 7.78
N LEU A 109 14.92 1.93 8.79
CA LEU A 109 14.65 0.95 9.85
C LEU A 109 14.43 1.64 11.21
N ASP A 110 13.70 0.97 12.10
CA ASP A 110 13.36 1.45 13.44
C ASP A 110 14.57 1.63 14.38
N ASP A 111 15.69 1.01 14.05
CA ASP A 111 16.97 1.16 14.75
C ASP A 111 17.85 2.30 14.22
N GLY A 112 17.32 3.14 13.34
CA GLY A 112 17.99 4.32 12.80
C GLY A 112 18.87 4.06 11.56
N ARG A 113 18.98 2.82 11.09
CA ARG A 113 19.70 2.52 9.84
C ARG A 113 18.86 2.85 8.60
N VAL A 114 19.54 3.23 7.52
CA VAL A 114 18.97 3.28 6.17
C VAL A 114 19.75 2.32 5.29
N LEU A 115 19.06 1.35 4.70
CA LEU A 115 19.65 0.36 3.80
C LEU A 115 19.32 0.70 2.35
N CYS A 116 20.32 0.57 1.48
CA CYS A 116 20.18 0.76 0.05
C CYS A 116 20.44 -0.57 -0.68
N PHE A 117 19.55 -0.92 -1.60
CA PHE A 117 19.68 -2.10 -2.45
C PHE A 117 19.68 -1.68 -3.92
N GLY A 118 20.58 -2.26 -4.71
CA GLY A 118 20.68 -2.03 -6.13
C GLY A 118 21.17 -3.29 -6.84
N LYS A 119 21.25 -3.23 -8.16
CA LYS A 119 21.87 -4.29 -8.95
C LYS A 119 23.34 -4.42 -8.54
N LYS A 120 23.82 -5.66 -8.42
CA LYS A 120 25.25 -5.93 -8.29
C LYS A 120 25.85 -5.88 -9.70
N ASP A 121 26.89 -5.08 -9.88
CA ASP A 121 27.66 -4.99 -11.12
C ASP A 121 28.36 -6.32 -11.46
#